data_AF-A0A517Y8C4-F1
#
_entry.id   AF-A0A517Y8C4-F1
#
_cell.length_a   1.000
_cell.length_b   1.000
_cell.length_c   1.000
_cell.angle_alpha   90.00
_cell.angle_beta   90.00
_cell.angle_gamma   90.00
#
_symmetry.space_group_name_H-M   'P 1'
#
loop_
_entity.id
_entity.type
_entity.pdbx_description
1 polymer ?
#
loop_
_entity_poly.entity_id
_entity_poly.type
_entity_poly.pdbx_seq_one_letter_code
_entity_poly.pdbx_strand_id
1 'polypeptide(L)'
;MDYFIWALILLALGLFFLVLEFFVPSGGMLGLLCGLSLIGSVVLGFMSGSNTGAVFLLGIMVLVPGVLFAAVHYWPETAIGKLILIPRPSHADEVLPETVAYRGLQALVGKRGVAKSLMLPGGIVHVEGHNYDAISEGASIEAGQPIIVVQISTQRLIVRVDDRPFEPAQLVQTSPADAPLPADIEDPFAEEGTKG
;
A
#
# COMPACT_ATOMS: atom_id res chain seq x y z
N MET A 1 45.05 41.70 0.29
CA MET A 1 44.24 40.47 0.34
C MET A 1 43.64 40.31 -1.04
N ASP A 2 44.01 39.26 -1.76
CA ASP A 2 43.63 39.13 -3.17
C ASP A 2 42.15 38.73 -3.28
N TYR A 3 41.36 39.58 -3.93
CA TYR A 3 39.92 39.37 -4.15
C TYR A 3 39.62 38.02 -4.83
N PHE A 4 40.54 37.56 -5.67
CA PHE A 4 40.49 36.25 -6.31
C PHE A 4 40.38 35.09 -5.30
N ILE A 5 41.19 35.10 -4.25
CA ILE A 5 41.22 34.01 -3.26
C ILE A 5 39.89 33.97 -2.50
N TRP A 6 39.38 35.15 -2.10
CA TRP A 6 38.09 35.25 -1.43
C TRP A 6 36.92 34.85 -2.32
N ALA A 7 36.96 35.21 -3.61
CA ALA A 7 35.98 34.77 -4.59
C ALA A 7 35.96 33.23 -4.69
N LEU A 8 37.13 32.59 -4.72
CA LEU A 8 37.25 31.13 -4.77
C LEU A 8 36.69 30.46 -3.51
N ILE A 9 37.01 31.00 -2.33
CA ILE A 9 36.50 30.49 -1.05
C ILE A 9 34.97 30.57 -1.01
N LEU A 10 34.39 31.71 -1.40
CA LEU A 10 32.94 31.89 -1.43
C LEU A 10 32.26 30.99 -2.46
N LEU A 11 32.90 30.74 -3.62
CA LEU A 11 32.40 29.78 -4.60
C LEU A 11 32.33 28.38 -4.02
N ALA A 12 33.44 27.91 -3.42
CA ALA A 12 33.52 26.59 -2.81
C ALA A 12 32.51 26.43 -1.66
N LEU A 13 32.36 27.46 -0.82
CA LEU A 13 31.41 27.48 0.28
C LEU A 13 29.95 27.46 -0.22
N GLY A 14 29.64 28.22 -1.27
CA GLY A 14 28.31 28.21 -1.90
C GLY A 14 27.95 26.83 -2.45
N LEU A 15 28.87 26.19 -3.19
CA LEU A 15 28.67 24.84 -3.69
C LEU A 15 28.55 23.81 -2.56
N PHE A 16 29.31 23.96 -1.48
CA PHE A 16 29.19 23.12 -0.30
C PHE A 16 27.80 23.23 0.34
N PHE A 17 27.28 24.45 0.54
CA PHE A 17 25.92 24.65 1.06
C PHE A 17 24.84 24.12 0.13
N LEU A 18 25.02 24.23 -1.19
CA LEU A 18 24.13 23.64 -2.18
C LEU A 18 23.99 22.13 -1.99
N VAL A 19 25.13 21.43 -1.85
CA VAL A 19 25.15 19.99 -1.60
C VAL A 19 24.57 19.66 -0.22
N LEU A 20 24.86 20.48 0.79
CA LEU A 20 24.40 20.25 2.15
C LEU A 20 22.87 20.42 2.32
N GLU A 21 22.24 21.40 1.65
CA GLU A 21 20.78 21.58 1.64
C GLU A 21 20.07 20.32 1.13
N PHE A 22 20.68 19.63 0.19
CA PHE A 22 20.17 18.36 -0.30
C PHE A 22 20.19 17.32 0.84
N PHE A 23 21.34 17.07 1.47
CA PHE A 23 21.48 16.12 2.60
C PHE A 23 20.63 16.47 3.83
N VAL A 24 20.49 17.74 4.14
CA VAL A 24 19.78 18.25 5.31
C VAL A 24 18.68 19.18 4.80
N PRO A 25 17.42 18.71 4.69
CA PRO A 25 16.31 19.52 4.22
C PRO A 25 16.04 20.63 5.25
N SER A 26 16.77 21.73 5.11
CA SER A 26 16.83 22.82 6.08
C SER A 26 15.65 23.78 5.92
N GLY A 27 14.81 23.54 4.92
CA GLY A 27 13.72 24.42 4.52
C GLY A 27 14.21 25.63 3.72
N GLY A 28 15.40 25.54 3.11
CA GLY A 28 15.97 26.59 2.27
C GLY A 28 16.91 27.56 2.99
N MET A 29 17.25 27.33 4.26
CA MET A 29 18.19 28.19 5.00
C MET A 29 19.62 28.05 4.48
N LEU A 30 20.08 26.83 4.20
CA LEU A 30 21.37 26.60 3.54
C LEU A 30 21.31 27.05 2.06
N GLY A 31 20.16 26.92 1.41
CA GLY A 31 19.91 27.50 0.09
C GLY A 31 20.12 29.02 0.04
N LEU A 32 19.69 29.75 1.08
CA LEU A 32 19.92 31.19 1.19
C LEU A 32 21.40 31.53 1.40
N LEU A 33 22.09 30.79 2.29
CA LEU A 33 23.54 30.93 2.50
C LEU A 33 24.35 30.61 1.24
N CYS A 34 23.92 29.61 0.47
CA CYS A 34 24.46 29.29 -0.85
C CYS A 34 24.33 30.49 -1.79
N GLY A 35 23.12 31.03 -1.95
CA GLY A 35 22.87 32.20 -2.80
C GLY A 35 23.74 33.41 -2.44
N LEU A 36 23.82 33.74 -1.15
CA LEU A 36 24.67 34.85 -0.67
C LEU A 36 26.16 34.61 -0.96
N SER A 37 26.63 33.38 -0.77
CA SER A 37 28.02 33.01 -1.03
C SER A 37 28.35 33.09 -2.52
N LEU A 38 27.48 32.58 -3.39
CA LEU A 38 27.68 32.63 -4.84
C LEU A 38 27.63 34.06 -5.39
N ILE A 39 26.70 34.88 -4.92
CA ILE A 39 26.65 36.31 -5.28
C ILE A 39 27.92 37.01 -4.83
N GLY A 40 28.35 36.79 -3.58
CA GLY A 40 29.59 37.35 -3.04
C GLY A 40 30.81 36.93 -3.86
N SER A 41 30.88 35.66 -4.28
CA SER A 41 31.94 35.15 -5.14
C SER A 41 32.04 35.91 -6.47
N VAL A 42 30.92 36.13 -7.15
CA VAL A 42 30.88 36.88 -8.42
C VAL A 42 31.32 38.32 -8.22
N VAL A 43 30.81 39.00 -7.18
CA VAL A 43 31.16 40.39 -6.87
C VAL A 43 32.66 40.52 -6.64
N LEU A 44 33.25 39.66 -5.80
CA LEU A 44 34.69 39.68 -5.56
C LEU A 44 35.49 39.29 -6.81
N GLY A 45 34.97 38.40 -7.65
CA GLY A 45 35.55 38.07 -8.95
C GLY A 45 35.66 39.29 -9.86
N PHE A 46 34.59 40.10 -9.97
CA PHE A 46 34.61 41.35 -10.74
C PHE A 46 35.51 42.42 -10.12
N MET A 47 35.62 42.47 -8.78
CA MET A 47 36.57 43.35 -8.09
C MET A 47 38.04 42.95 -8.36
N SER A 48 38.29 41.66 -8.59
CA SER A 48 39.62 41.17 -9.02
C SER A 48 39.92 41.48 -10.49
N GLY A 49 38.90 41.63 -11.33
CA GLY A 49 39.03 41.96 -12.75
C GLY A 49 37.83 41.49 -13.56
N SER A 50 37.53 42.19 -14.66
CA SER A 50 36.35 41.91 -15.49
C SER A 50 36.35 40.49 -16.08
N ASN A 51 37.50 40.02 -16.58
CA ASN A 51 37.62 38.67 -17.12
C ASN A 51 37.43 37.60 -16.03
N THR A 52 38.02 37.82 -14.85
CA THR A 52 37.87 36.93 -13.69
C THR A 52 36.41 36.84 -13.27
N GLY A 53 35.72 37.97 -13.07
CA GLY A 53 34.30 37.98 -12.74
C GLY A 53 33.43 37.24 -13.75
N ALA A 54 33.70 37.40 -15.05
CA ALA A 54 33.01 36.69 -16.11
C ALA A 54 33.23 35.16 -16.04
N VAL A 55 34.47 34.70 -15.77
CA VAL A 55 34.79 33.28 -15.59
C VAL A 55 34.03 32.69 -14.40
N PHE A 56 33.98 33.38 -13.27
CA PHE A 56 33.24 32.92 -12.09
C PHE A 56 31.73 32.87 -12.34
N LEU A 57 31.17 33.89 -13.00
CA LEU A 57 29.76 33.93 -13.37
C LEU A 57 29.37 32.76 -14.29
N LEU A 58 30.14 32.55 -15.36
CA LEU A 58 29.93 31.42 -16.28
C LEU A 58 30.12 30.08 -15.56
N GLY A 59 31.14 29.97 -14.71
CA GLY A 59 31.37 28.80 -13.87
C GLY A 59 30.14 28.46 -13.02
N ILE A 60 29.56 29.44 -12.33
CA ILE A 60 28.34 29.25 -11.52
C ILE A 60 27.15 28.83 -12.39
N MET A 61 26.99 29.45 -13.57
CA MET A 61 25.92 29.12 -14.51
C MET A 61 25.98 27.67 -15.01
N VAL A 62 27.17 27.07 -15.05
CA VAL A 62 27.36 25.65 -15.43
C VAL A 62 27.31 24.73 -14.21
N LEU A 63 28.05 25.09 -13.14
CA LEU A 63 28.23 24.25 -11.96
C LEU A 63 26.93 24.08 -11.17
N VAL A 64 26.16 25.15 -10.95
CA VAL A 64 24.94 25.05 -10.13
C VAL A 64 23.90 24.15 -10.79
N PRO A 65 23.50 24.34 -12.07
CA PRO A 65 22.60 23.40 -12.73
C PRO A 65 23.18 21.99 -12.84
N GLY A 66 24.50 21.86 -13.05
CA GLY A 66 25.17 20.56 -13.10
C GLY A 66 25.06 19.80 -11.77
N VAL A 67 25.31 20.48 -10.65
CA VAL A 67 25.16 19.91 -9.30
C VAL A 67 23.69 19.59 -9.01
N LEU A 68 22.75 20.47 -9.36
CA LEU A 68 21.32 20.21 -9.18
C LEU A 68 20.84 19.01 -10.00
N PHE A 69 21.27 18.91 -11.26
CA PHE A 69 20.96 17.77 -12.13
C PHE A 69 21.54 16.48 -11.57
N ALA A 70 22.82 16.49 -11.19
CA ALA A 70 23.47 15.33 -10.57
C ALA A 70 22.78 14.94 -9.26
N ALA A 71 22.39 15.92 -8.45
CA ALA A 71 21.62 15.66 -7.24
C ALA A 71 20.31 14.98 -7.61
N VAL A 72 19.44 15.57 -8.42
CA VAL A 72 18.14 14.96 -8.77
C VAL A 72 18.28 13.58 -9.42
N HIS A 73 19.28 13.37 -10.28
CA HIS A 73 19.46 12.11 -11.01
C HIS A 73 20.08 10.99 -10.17
N TYR A 74 21.15 11.28 -9.42
CA TYR A 74 21.88 10.25 -8.65
C TYR A 74 21.37 10.11 -7.21
N TRP A 75 20.69 11.13 -6.66
CA TRP A 75 20.14 11.10 -5.31
C TRP A 75 19.28 9.86 -5.01
N PRO A 76 18.35 9.43 -5.89
CA PRO A 76 17.52 8.24 -5.64
C PRO A 76 18.34 6.96 -5.44
N GLU A 77 19.55 6.89 -5.99
CA GLU A 77 20.42 5.73 -5.88
C GLU A 77 21.27 5.71 -4.61
N THR A 78 21.40 6.84 -3.92
CA THR A 78 22.17 6.99 -2.67
C THR A 78 21.48 6.33 -1.48
N ALA A 79 22.25 5.97 -0.45
CA ALA A 79 21.74 5.33 0.77
C ALA A 79 20.66 6.17 1.49
N ILE A 80 20.79 7.51 1.46
CA ILE A 80 19.81 8.44 2.05
C ILE A 80 18.58 8.57 1.15
N GLY A 81 18.77 8.65 -0.18
CA GLY A 81 17.67 8.65 -1.15
C GLY A 81 16.80 7.41 -1.03
N LYS A 82 17.40 6.23 -0.88
CA LYS A 82 16.69 4.95 -0.66
C LYS A 82 16.03 4.83 0.72
N LEU A 83 16.49 5.58 1.72
CA LEU A 83 15.91 5.61 3.06
C LEU A 83 14.67 6.53 3.11
N ILE A 84 14.69 7.63 2.37
CA ILE A 84 13.60 8.62 2.32
C ILE A 84 12.55 8.26 1.27
N LEU A 85 12.98 7.73 0.12
CA LEU A 85 12.07 7.26 -0.92
C LEU A 85 11.62 5.84 -0.54
N ILE A 86 10.31 5.70 -0.30
CA ILE A 86 9.66 4.38 -0.25
C ILE A 86 10.02 3.68 -1.56
N PRO A 87 10.63 2.47 -1.53
CA PRO A 87 10.99 1.73 -2.73
C PRO A 87 9.75 1.64 -3.62
N ARG A 88 9.84 2.20 -4.84
CA ARG A 88 8.79 1.99 -5.82
C ARG A 88 8.81 0.49 -6.15
N PRO A 89 7.69 -0.24 -5.95
CA PRO A 89 7.62 -1.63 -6.33
C PRO A 89 7.98 -1.75 -7.82
N SER A 90 8.99 -2.58 -8.10
CA SER A 90 9.54 -2.74 -9.45
C SER A 90 8.63 -3.61 -10.32
N HIS A 91 7.66 -4.27 -9.69
CA HIS A 91 6.66 -5.10 -10.32
C HIS A 91 5.26 -4.77 -9.78
N ALA A 92 4.25 -4.84 -10.64
CA ALA A 92 2.84 -4.72 -10.24
C ALA A 92 2.41 -5.78 -9.22
N ASP A 93 3.20 -6.85 -9.04
CA ASP A 93 2.98 -7.91 -8.06
C ASP A 93 3.55 -7.60 -6.66
N GLU A 94 4.39 -6.57 -6.49
CA GLU A 94 4.96 -6.17 -5.19
C GLU A 94 4.05 -5.23 -4.38
N VAL A 95 2.87 -4.87 -4.91
CA VAL A 95 1.88 -4.03 -4.23
C VAL A 95 0.97 -4.85 -3.30
N LEU A 96 1.16 -6.17 -3.27
CA LEU A 96 0.39 -7.03 -2.39
C LEU A 96 1.05 -7.04 -1.01
N PRO A 97 0.34 -6.66 0.07
CA PRO A 97 0.90 -6.74 1.41
C PRO A 97 1.30 -8.20 1.66
N GLU A 98 2.60 -8.50 1.70
CA GLU A 98 3.17 -9.80 2.12
C GLU A 98 2.90 -10.10 3.62
N THR A 99 1.78 -9.61 4.16
CA THR A 99 1.26 -10.03 5.44
C THR A 99 0.80 -11.48 5.34
N VAL A 100 1.06 -12.29 6.37
CA VAL A 100 0.60 -13.70 6.47
C VAL A 100 -0.91 -13.81 6.21
N ALA A 101 -1.68 -12.79 6.58
CA ALA A 101 -3.11 -12.68 6.32
C ALA A 101 -3.45 -12.68 4.82
N TYR A 102 -2.67 -12.00 3.98
CA TYR A 102 -2.92 -11.91 2.54
C TYR A 102 -2.62 -13.23 1.80
N ARG A 103 -1.58 -13.97 2.21
CA ARG A 103 -1.33 -15.33 1.69
C ARG A 103 -2.47 -16.28 2.06
N GLY A 104 -3.01 -16.16 3.27
CA GLY A 104 -4.19 -16.91 3.70
C GLY A 104 -5.43 -16.59 2.86
N LEU A 105 -5.63 -15.31 2.52
CA LEU A 105 -6.71 -14.88 1.64
C LEU A 105 -6.51 -15.42 0.21
N GLN A 106 -5.29 -15.40 -0.34
CA GLN A 106 -5.00 -15.94 -1.68
C GLN A 106 -5.40 -17.41 -1.84
N ALA A 107 -5.23 -18.23 -0.80
CA ALA A 107 -5.66 -19.62 -0.81
C ALA A 107 -7.19 -19.81 -0.94
N LEU A 108 -7.96 -18.75 -0.67
CA LEU A 108 -9.43 -18.77 -0.80
C LEU A 108 -9.91 -18.48 -2.23
N VAL A 109 -9.04 -18.00 -3.14
CA VAL A 109 -9.42 -17.78 -4.54
C VAL A 109 -9.81 -19.11 -5.19
N GLY A 110 -10.99 -19.14 -5.82
CA GLY A 110 -11.59 -20.35 -6.39
C GLY A 110 -12.36 -21.23 -5.39
N LYS A 111 -12.33 -20.91 -4.09
CA LYS A 111 -13.12 -21.62 -3.08
C LYS A 111 -14.59 -21.19 -3.12
N ARG A 112 -15.45 -22.11 -2.69
CA ARG A 112 -16.90 -21.93 -2.59
C ARG A 112 -17.30 -21.59 -1.17
N GLY A 113 -18.37 -20.82 -1.06
CA GLY A 113 -18.94 -20.42 0.21
C GLY A 113 -20.40 -20.04 0.08
N VAL A 114 -20.91 -19.40 1.13
CA VAL A 114 -22.30 -18.92 1.19
C VAL A 114 -22.32 -17.48 1.66
N ALA A 115 -23.14 -16.63 1.04
CA ALA A 115 -23.39 -15.28 1.53
C ALA A 115 -24.15 -15.32 2.85
N LYS A 116 -23.64 -14.69 3.91
CA LYS A 116 -24.29 -14.64 5.23
C LYS A 116 -25.23 -13.44 5.35
N SER A 117 -24.91 -12.35 4.65
CA SER A 117 -25.73 -11.15 4.56
C SER A 117 -26.11 -10.88 3.11
N LEU A 118 -27.18 -10.11 2.92
CA LEU A 118 -27.45 -9.46 1.63
C LEU A 118 -26.23 -8.61 1.22
N MET A 119 -25.77 -8.75 -0.03
CA MET A 119 -24.58 -8.08 -0.56
C MET A 119 -24.96 -7.07 -1.65
N LEU A 120 -24.80 -5.76 -1.35
CA LEU A 120 -25.16 -4.66 -2.26
C LEU A 120 -24.15 -3.49 -2.22
N PRO A 121 -22.95 -3.60 -2.80
CA PRO A 121 -22.25 -4.81 -3.23
C PRO A 121 -21.47 -5.47 -2.08
N GLY A 122 -21.35 -4.83 -0.92
CA GLY A 122 -20.59 -5.34 0.23
C GLY A 122 -21.42 -6.22 1.16
N GLY A 123 -20.81 -7.25 1.73
CA GLY A 123 -21.42 -8.08 2.76
C GLY A 123 -20.45 -9.11 3.35
N ILE A 124 -20.98 -10.02 4.17
CA ILE A 124 -20.21 -11.07 4.84
C ILE A 124 -20.45 -12.39 4.13
N VAL A 125 -19.38 -13.13 3.82
CA VAL A 125 -19.43 -14.49 3.27
C VAL A 125 -18.82 -15.49 4.23
N HIS A 126 -19.31 -16.73 4.17
CA HIS A 126 -18.78 -17.86 4.92
C HIS A 126 -18.04 -18.80 3.96
N VAL A 127 -16.73 -18.97 4.15
CA VAL A 127 -15.85 -19.79 3.29
C VAL A 127 -14.94 -20.61 4.20
N GLU A 128 -14.83 -21.91 3.97
CA GLU A 128 -13.97 -22.84 4.74
C GLU A 128 -14.08 -22.68 6.29
N GLY A 129 -15.31 -22.53 6.79
CA GLY A 129 -15.58 -22.46 8.23
C GLY A 129 -15.36 -21.08 8.87
N HIS A 130 -14.95 -20.07 8.10
CA HIS A 130 -14.67 -18.72 8.60
C HIS A 130 -15.50 -17.65 7.88
N ASN A 131 -15.76 -16.53 8.56
CA ASN A 131 -16.48 -15.40 7.99
C ASN A 131 -15.48 -14.36 7.48
N TYR A 132 -15.70 -13.88 6.26
CA TYR A 132 -14.86 -12.88 5.59
C TYR A 132 -15.70 -11.73 5.05
N ASP A 133 -15.12 -10.54 5.03
CA ASP A 133 -15.67 -9.41 4.30
C ASP A 133 -15.50 -9.63 2.79
N ALA A 134 -16.58 -9.42 2.05
CA ALA A 134 -16.58 -9.59 0.61
C ALA A 134 -17.33 -8.47 -0.13
N ILE A 135 -17.01 -8.33 -1.40
CA ILE A 135 -17.64 -7.43 -2.35
C ILE A 135 -18.10 -8.28 -3.53
N SER A 136 -19.34 -8.12 -3.97
CA SER A 136 -19.86 -8.80 -5.14
C SER A 136 -19.28 -8.22 -6.43
N GLU A 137 -19.04 -9.08 -7.43
CA GLU A 137 -18.61 -8.73 -8.79
C GLU A 137 -19.79 -8.12 -9.60
N GLY A 138 -20.45 -7.11 -9.04
CA GLY A 138 -21.46 -6.30 -9.73
C GLY A 138 -22.93 -6.70 -9.56
N ALA A 139 -23.24 -7.91 -9.09
CA ALA A 139 -24.62 -8.34 -8.84
C ALA A 139 -24.99 -8.29 -7.34
N SER A 140 -26.27 -8.10 -7.04
CA SER A 140 -26.79 -8.36 -5.69
C SER A 140 -26.68 -9.85 -5.37
N ILE A 141 -26.29 -10.19 -4.16
CA ILE A 141 -26.26 -11.58 -3.68
C ILE A 141 -27.10 -11.65 -2.41
N GLU A 142 -28.15 -12.47 -2.43
CA GLU A 142 -29.05 -12.69 -1.29
C GLU A 142 -28.37 -13.51 -0.19
N ALA A 143 -28.81 -13.34 1.05
CA ALA A 143 -28.34 -14.18 2.15
C ALA A 143 -28.70 -15.65 1.89
N GLY A 144 -27.74 -16.55 2.09
CA GLY A 144 -27.88 -17.98 1.83
C GLY A 144 -27.50 -18.42 0.41
N GLN A 145 -27.22 -17.50 -0.51
CA GLN A 145 -26.82 -17.88 -1.88
C GLN A 145 -25.40 -18.46 -1.94
N PRO A 146 -25.17 -19.50 -2.75
CA PRO A 146 -23.84 -20.05 -2.99
C PRO A 146 -23.00 -19.06 -3.80
N ILE A 147 -21.76 -18.87 -3.36
CA ILE A 147 -20.80 -17.96 -3.99
C ILE A 147 -19.49 -18.68 -4.29
N ILE A 148 -18.74 -18.10 -5.22
CA ILE A 148 -17.35 -18.46 -5.50
C ILE A 148 -16.46 -17.22 -5.39
N VAL A 149 -15.29 -17.38 -4.77
CA VAL A 149 -14.28 -16.32 -4.67
C VAL A 149 -13.55 -16.21 -6.00
N VAL A 150 -13.62 -15.04 -6.63
CA VAL A 150 -13.05 -14.77 -7.95
C VAL A 150 -11.64 -14.20 -7.83
N GLN A 151 -11.45 -13.26 -6.89
CA GLN A 151 -10.18 -12.57 -6.66
C GLN A 151 -10.18 -11.90 -5.29
N ILE A 152 -9.10 -11.20 -4.94
CA ILE A 152 -8.96 -10.46 -3.68
C ILE A 152 -8.64 -9.01 -4.00
N SER A 153 -9.33 -8.09 -3.34
CA SER A 153 -9.03 -6.67 -3.38
C SER A 153 -8.57 -6.21 -2.01
N THR A 154 -7.27 -5.97 -1.88
CA THR A 154 -6.58 -5.57 -0.64
C THR A 154 -6.82 -6.54 0.52
N GLN A 155 -7.94 -6.40 1.24
CA GLN A 155 -8.27 -7.21 2.41
C GLN A 155 -9.72 -7.76 2.37
N ARG A 156 -10.36 -7.71 1.20
CA ARG A 156 -11.72 -8.21 0.98
C ARG A 156 -11.74 -9.20 -0.18
N LEU A 157 -12.59 -10.21 -0.06
CA LEU A 157 -12.82 -11.17 -1.13
C LEU A 157 -13.73 -10.54 -2.20
N ILE A 158 -13.41 -10.72 -3.47
CA ILE A 158 -14.36 -10.44 -4.56
C ILE A 158 -15.05 -11.75 -4.91
N VAL A 159 -16.37 -11.76 -4.85
CA VAL A 159 -17.19 -12.97 -5.00
C VAL A 159 -18.27 -12.78 -6.06
N ARG A 160 -18.72 -13.88 -6.65
CA ARG A 160 -19.90 -13.90 -7.52
C ARG A 160 -20.79 -15.09 -7.19
N VAL A 161 -22.03 -15.05 -7.65
CA VAL A 161 -22.95 -16.19 -7.55
C VAL A 161 -22.36 -17.40 -8.27
N ASP A 162 -22.40 -18.56 -7.64
CA ASP A 162 -21.97 -19.81 -8.27
C ASP A 162 -23.17 -20.48 -8.95
N ASP A 163 -23.28 -20.30 -10.27
CA ASP A 163 -24.39 -20.81 -11.10
C ASP A 163 -24.32 -22.33 -11.36
N ARG A 164 -23.34 -23.05 -10.79
CA ARG A 164 -23.27 -24.50 -10.98
C ARG A 164 -24.44 -25.17 -10.24
N PRO A 165 -25.09 -26.18 -10.84
CA PRO A 165 -26.16 -26.91 -10.18
C PRO A 165 -25.71 -27.43 -8.82
N PHE A 166 -26.46 -27.08 -7.78
CA PHE A 166 -26.30 -27.65 -6.45
C PHE A 166 -26.61 -29.15 -6.55
N GLU A 167 -25.59 -30.02 -6.53
CA GLU A 167 -25.78 -31.45 -6.28
C GLU A 167 -26.06 -31.63 -4.78
N PRO A 168 -27.27 -32.03 -4.37
CA PRO A 168 -27.68 -32.11 -2.97
C PRO A 168 -27.08 -33.33 -2.22
N ALA A 169 -25.89 -33.79 -2.59
CA ALA A 169 -25.34 -35.05 -2.10
C ALA A 169 -24.83 -35.01 -0.64
N GLN A 170 -24.82 -33.86 0.05
CA GLN A 170 -24.27 -33.78 1.42
C GLN A 170 -25.12 -33.06 2.47
N LEU A 171 -26.38 -32.72 2.20
CA LEU A 171 -27.31 -32.18 3.23
C LEU A 171 -28.42 -33.16 3.64
N VAL A 172 -28.46 -34.40 3.15
CA VAL A 172 -29.53 -35.38 3.45
C VAL A 172 -29.19 -36.32 4.62
N GLN A 173 -28.14 -36.07 5.41
CA GLN A 173 -27.88 -36.87 6.60
C GLN A 173 -27.88 -35.99 7.85
N THR A 174 -29.10 -35.66 8.28
CA THR A 174 -29.64 -35.65 9.66
C THR A 174 -30.64 -34.50 9.81
N SER A 175 -31.78 -34.58 9.10
CA SER A 175 -33.00 -33.93 9.59
C SER A 175 -33.71 -34.95 10.49
N PRO A 176 -33.83 -34.72 11.81
CA PRO A 176 -34.54 -35.62 12.73
C PRO A 176 -36.04 -35.74 12.45
N ALA A 177 -36.57 -34.95 11.51
CA ALA A 177 -38.00 -34.82 11.26
C ALA A 177 -38.59 -35.92 10.35
N ASP A 178 -37.77 -36.66 9.60
CA ASP A 178 -38.22 -37.75 8.71
C ASP A 178 -38.08 -39.15 9.33
N ALA A 179 -37.63 -39.25 10.58
CA ALA A 179 -37.65 -40.51 11.30
C ALA A 179 -39.11 -40.90 11.59
N PRO A 180 -39.56 -42.12 11.23
CA PRO A 180 -40.85 -42.62 11.66
C PRO A 180 -40.95 -42.52 13.18
N LEU A 181 -42.05 -41.96 13.69
CA LEU A 181 -42.32 -41.97 15.13
C LEU A 181 -42.16 -43.41 15.64
N PRO A 182 -41.31 -43.67 16.64
CA PRO A 182 -41.18 -45.01 17.21
C PRO A 182 -42.55 -45.44 17.72
N ALA A 183 -43.04 -46.57 17.22
CA ALA A 183 -44.39 -47.07 17.45
C ALA A 183 -44.62 -47.63 18.88
N ASP A 184 -43.71 -47.37 19.81
CA ASP A 184 -43.64 -48.04 21.12
C ASP A 184 -43.49 -47.07 22.30
N ILE A 185 -43.83 -45.78 22.13
CA ILE A 185 -43.87 -44.85 23.26
C ILE A 185 -44.90 -45.38 24.29
N GLU A 186 -44.42 -46.08 25.32
CA GLU A 186 -45.21 -46.48 26.49
C GLU A 186 -45.77 -45.20 27.10
N ASP A 187 -47.10 -45.08 27.12
CA ASP A 187 -47.80 -43.92 27.65
C ASP A 187 -47.52 -43.84 29.16
N PRO A 188 -46.76 -42.84 29.64
CA PRO A 188 -46.38 -42.73 31.05
C PRO A 188 -47.56 -42.36 31.95
N PHE A 189 -48.76 -42.16 31.39
CA PHE A 189 -49.99 -41.85 32.12
C PHE A 189 -50.99 -43.02 32.16
N ALA A 190 -50.60 -44.22 31.69
CA ALA A 190 -51.51 -45.36 31.58
C ALA A 190 -51.86 -46.05 32.91
N GLU A 191 -51.16 -45.81 34.02
CA GLU A 191 -51.56 -46.35 35.33
C GLU A 191 -51.40 -45.33 36.45
N GLU A 192 -52.49 -44.67 36.83
CA GLU A 192 -52.93 -44.56 38.23
C GLU A 192 -54.37 -44.01 38.27
N GLY A 193 -55.30 -44.90 37.98
CA GLY A 193 -56.72 -44.58 37.94
C GLY A 193 -57.57 -45.80 38.23
N THR A 194 -57.50 -46.29 39.48
CA THR A 194 -58.57 -46.95 40.28
C THR A 194 -58.08 -48.17 41.06
N LYS A 195 -58.05 -48.06 42.40
CA LYS A 195 -58.90 -48.83 43.34
C LYS A 195 -58.43 -48.64 44.78
N GLY A 196 -59.35 -48.22 45.65
CA GLY A 196 -59.20 -48.23 47.11
C GLY A 196 -60.00 -47.15 47.79
#